data_AF-A0A2P5I910-F1
#
_entry.id   AF-A0A2P5I910-F1
#
_cell.length_a   1.000
_cell.length_b   1.000
_cell.length_c   1.000
_cell.angle_alpha   90.00
_cell.angle_beta   90.00
_cell.angle_gamma   90.00
#
_symmetry.space_group_name_H-M   'P 1'
#
loop_
_entity.id
_entity.type
_entity.pdbx_description
1 polymer ?
#
loop_
_entity_poly.entity_id
_entity_poly.type
_entity_poly.pdbx_seq_one_letter_code
_entity_poly.pdbx_strand_id
1 'polypeptide(L)'
;MGIKPVNVTFDIDGQGNLVLSGRIRVLTQPGDNVQPVQAALVTSDGVSEPVTPTLEPETGSSVYGHTSYYSLSATPRQDAAYTALEITLGGAQASSPTSFPLQSTLFVVPSKTSLQEGSKVINFTVAAMSTTSSSPVAVSISAPVRQPGTLAPRITRHDAAVVESDNTASGIPPRGYRFWEGSVDVGAVVTGAVAVAVTAMDDGGGVVHDVLYLSAGVAGW
;
A
#
# COMPACT_ATOMS: atom_id res chain seq x y z
N MET A 1 25.38 2.35 -2.22
CA MET A 1 24.26 1.54 -2.76
C MET A 1 22.99 1.96 -2.03
N GLY A 2 21.86 2.05 -2.73
CA GLY A 2 20.59 2.46 -2.14
C GLY A 2 19.49 1.45 -2.43
N ILE A 3 18.81 0.98 -1.40
CA ILE A 3 17.65 0.08 -1.50
C ILE A 3 16.41 0.90 -1.15
N LYS A 4 15.34 0.81 -1.94
CA LYS A 4 14.04 1.38 -1.59
C LYS A 4 12.90 0.46 -2.01
N PRO A 5 11.96 0.12 -1.12
CA PRO A 5 10.67 -0.43 -1.53
C PRO A 5 9.90 0.62 -2.35
N VAL A 6 9.14 0.15 -3.33
CA VAL A 6 8.32 0.97 -4.23
C VAL A 6 6.94 0.34 -4.30
N ASN A 7 5.92 1.10 -3.90
CA ASN A 7 4.51 0.70 -3.92
C ASN A 7 4.28 -0.68 -3.28
N VAL A 8 4.91 -0.92 -2.13
CA VAL A 8 4.71 -2.15 -1.36
C VAL A 8 3.41 -2.01 -0.58
N THR A 9 2.42 -2.81 -0.92
CA THR A 9 1.06 -2.72 -0.40
C THR A 9 0.53 -4.09 -0.02
N PHE A 10 -0.25 -4.13 1.05
CA PHE A 10 -1.13 -5.25 1.35
C PHE A 10 -2.41 -5.14 0.52
N ASP A 11 -3.00 -6.29 0.21
CA ASP A 11 -4.29 -6.43 -0.45
C ASP A 11 -4.96 -7.71 0.06
N ILE A 12 -6.26 -7.86 -0.20
CA ILE A 12 -6.99 -9.10 -0.02
C ILE A 12 -7.46 -9.60 -1.38
N ASP A 13 -7.00 -10.78 -1.79
CA ASP A 13 -7.36 -11.34 -3.10
C ASP A 13 -8.85 -11.76 -3.17
N GLY A 14 -9.29 -12.19 -4.36
CA GLY A 14 -10.67 -12.62 -4.59
C GLY A 14 -11.09 -13.85 -3.75
N GLN A 15 -10.12 -14.59 -3.22
CA GLN A 15 -10.28 -15.77 -2.38
C GLN A 15 -10.22 -15.44 -0.88
N GLY A 16 -10.00 -14.17 -0.54
CA GLY A 16 -9.91 -13.70 0.85
C GLY A 16 -8.54 -13.92 1.48
N ASN A 17 -7.48 -14.19 0.71
CA ASN A 17 -6.11 -14.32 1.20
C ASN A 17 -5.42 -12.96 1.32
N LEU A 18 -4.55 -12.81 2.32
CA LEU A 18 -3.65 -11.67 2.42
C LEU A 18 -2.56 -11.80 1.36
N VAL A 19 -2.37 -10.74 0.59
CA VAL A 19 -1.33 -10.65 -0.42
C VAL A 19 -0.51 -9.40 -0.14
N LEU A 20 0.81 -9.52 -0.23
CA LEU A 20 1.71 -8.38 -0.28
C LEU A 20 2.30 -8.32 -1.68
N SER A 21 2.24 -7.17 -2.32
CA SER A 21 2.86 -6.95 -3.63
C SER A 21 3.59 -5.61 -3.68
N GLY A 22 4.56 -5.51 -4.59
CA GLY A 22 5.29 -4.27 -4.82
C GLY A 22 6.58 -4.50 -5.58
N ARG A 23 7.50 -3.54 -5.47
CA ARG A 23 8.83 -3.62 -6.06
C ARG A 23 9.91 -3.20 -5.08
N ILE A 24 11.13 -3.65 -5.33
CA ILE A 24 12.35 -3.18 -4.68
C ILE A 24 13.20 -2.52 -5.75
N ARG A 25 13.57 -1.27 -5.53
CA ARG A 25 14.54 -0.55 -6.36
C ARG A 25 15.90 -0.61 -5.72
N VAL A 26 16.89 -1.08 -6.47
CA VAL A 26 18.30 -1.12 -6.05
C VAL A 26 19.10 -0.18 -6.93
N LEU A 27 19.87 0.71 -6.30
CA LEU A 27 20.84 1.60 -6.96
C LEU A 27 22.26 1.14 -6.63
N THR A 28 22.99 0.69 -7.64
CA THR A 28 24.41 0.28 -7.58
C THR A 28 25.32 1.33 -8.22
N GLN A 29 26.62 1.32 -7.89
CA GLN A 29 27.55 2.28 -8.50
C GLN A 29 27.86 1.92 -9.96
N PRO A 30 28.32 2.90 -10.78
CA PRO A 30 28.77 2.61 -12.14
C PRO A 30 29.86 1.53 -12.14
N GLY A 31 29.66 0.46 -12.92
CA GLY A 31 30.59 -0.67 -13.02
C GLY A 31 30.32 -1.82 -12.05
N ASP A 32 29.38 -1.67 -11.11
CA ASP A 32 28.92 -2.77 -10.26
C ASP A 32 28.00 -3.72 -11.05
N ASN A 33 28.15 -5.02 -10.83
CA ASN A 33 27.20 -6.01 -11.33
C ASN A 33 25.89 -5.98 -10.54
N VAL A 34 24.80 -6.38 -11.20
CA VAL A 34 23.49 -6.60 -10.58
C VAL A 34 23.65 -7.64 -9.45
N GLN A 35 23.24 -7.28 -8.24
CA GLN A 35 23.36 -8.13 -7.06
C GLN A 35 22.09 -8.95 -6.85
N PRO A 36 22.18 -10.20 -6.37
CA PRO A 36 20.99 -10.94 -5.95
C PRO A 36 20.33 -10.24 -4.75
N VAL A 37 19.00 -10.25 -4.69
CA VAL A 37 18.22 -9.64 -3.60
C VAL A 37 17.45 -10.72 -2.89
N GLN A 38 17.54 -10.71 -1.56
CA GLN A 38 16.69 -11.51 -0.67
C GLN A 38 15.79 -10.58 0.12
N ALA A 39 14.58 -11.03 0.42
CA ALA A 39 13.65 -10.29 1.25
C ALA A 39 13.02 -11.21 2.30
N ALA A 40 12.58 -10.62 3.42
CA ALA A 40 11.83 -11.32 4.44
C ALA A 40 10.78 -10.40 5.05
N LEU A 41 9.62 -10.96 5.40
CA LEU A 41 8.60 -10.29 6.19
C LEU A 41 8.79 -10.64 7.65
N VAL A 42 8.87 -9.62 8.48
CA VAL A 42 9.04 -9.76 9.93
C VAL A 42 7.69 -9.58 10.60
N THR A 43 7.28 -10.58 11.38
CA THR A 43 6.07 -10.56 12.18
C THR A 43 6.31 -9.88 13.53
N SER A 44 5.23 -9.52 14.23
CA SER A 44 5.29 -8.85 15.53
C SER A 44 5.96 -9.67 16.64
N ASP A 45 5.99 -10.99 16.52
CA ASP A 45 6.70 -11.93 17.39
C ASP A 45 8.17 -12.17 16.98
N GLY A 46 8.65 -11.45 15.93
CA GLY A 46 10.04 -11.50 15.47
C GLY A 46 10.36 -12.66 14.53
N VAL A 47 9.36 -13.42 14.08
CA VAL A 47 9.55 -14.48 13.08
C VAL A 47 9.74 -13.84 11.70
N SER A 48 10.70 -14.36 10.94
CA SER A 48 11.00 -13.91 9.57
C SER A 48 10.49 -14.93 8.55
N GLU A 49 9.69 -14.46 7.61
CA GLU A 49 9.13 -15.27 6.52
C GLU A 49 9.80 -14.87 5.20
N PRO A 50 10.48 -15.79 4.50
CA PRO A 50 11.21 -15.44 3.30
C PRO A 50 10.26 -15.03 2.16
N VAL A 51 10.62 -13.96 1.46
CA VAL A 51 10.01 -13.53 0.21
C VAL A 51 11.08 -13.62 -0.87
N THR A 52 10.71 -14.10 -2.06
CA THR A 52 11.63 -14.23 -3.20
C THR A 52 11.36 -13.12 -4.20
N PRO A 53 12.17 -12.04 -4.23
CA PRO A 53 12.07 -11.03 -5.26
C PRO A 53 12.53 -11.58 -6.62
N THR A 54 11.89 -11.15 -7.69
CA THR A 54 12.26 -11.53 -9.07
C THR A 54 12.80 -10.32 -9.79
N LEU A 55 14.01 -10.42 -10.37
CA LEU A 55 14.62 -9.35 -11.15
C LEU A 55 13.74 -9.02 -12.36
N GLU A 56 13.41 -7.75 -12.52
CA GLU A 56 12.71 -7.22 -13.69
C GLU A 56 13.71 -6.88 -14.82
N PRO A 57 13.33 -7.04 -16.10
CA PRO A 57 14.19 -6.70 -17.22
C PRO A 57 14.41 -5.18 -17.37
N GLU A 58 13.47 -4.37 -16.88
CA GLU A 58 13.58 -2.92 -16.89
C GLU A 58 14.68 -2.44 -15.95
N THR A 59 15.63 -1.69 -16.49
CA THR A 59 16.73 -1.09 -15.74
C THR A 59 16.93 0.36 -16.19
N GLY A 60 17.56 1.15 -15.33
CA GLY A 60 17.90 2.54 -15.60
C GLY A 60 19.38 2.79 -15.38
N SER A 61 20.01 3.66 -16.18
CA SER A 61 21.40 4.06 -15.97
C SER A 61 21.52 5.58 -15.97
N SER A 62 22.34 6.11 -15.07
CA SER A 62 22.64 7.53 -14.97
C SER A 62 24.08 7.75 -14.50
N VAL A 63 24.53 9.00 -14.47
CA VAL A 63 25.82 9.38 -13.86
C VAL A 63 25.91 9.00 -12.38
N TYR A 64 24.79 8.74 -11.72
CA TYR A 64 24.72 8.35 -10.31
C TYR A 64 24.73 6.83 -10.09
N GLY A 65 24.69 6.02 -11.16
CA GLY A 65 24.72 4.56 -11.04
C GLY A 65 23.69 3.83 -11.91
N HIS A 66 23.59 2.52 -11.67
CA HIS A 66 22.65 1.63 -12.34
C HIS A 66 21.50 1.29 -11.39
N THR A 67 20.27 1.35 -11.90
CA THR A 67 19.04 1.06 -11.17
C THR A 67 18.44 -0.23 -11.71
N SER A 68 18.24 -1.20 -10.82
CA SER A 68 17.53 -2.45 -11.11
C SER A 68 16.28 -2.54 -10.24
N TYR A 69 15.25 -3.18 -10.78
CA TYR A 69 13.97 -3.37 -10.10
C TYR A 69 13.74 -4.86 -9.85
N TYR A 70 13.17 -5.19 -8.71
CA TYR A 70 12.78 -6.56 -8.36
C TYR A 70 11.31 -6.54 -7.97
N SER A 71 10.48 -7.29 -8.68
CA SER A 71 9.10 -7.49 -8.27
C SER A 71 9.05 -8.39 -7.04
N LEU A 72 8.14 -8.08 -6.13
CA LEU A 72 7.85 -8.93 -4.98
C LEU A 72 6.35 -9.22 -4.93
N SER A 73 6.03 -10.49 -4.69
CA SER A 73 4.68 -10.95 -4.39
C SER A 73 4.81 -12.04 -3.35
N ALA A 74 4.05 -11.92 -2.26
CA ALA A 74 3.98 -12.90 -1.20
C ALA A 74 2.53 -13.12 -0.81
N THR A 75 2.25 -14.31 -0.27
CA THR A 75 0.97 -14.64 0.37
C THR A 75 1.27 -14.87 1.85
N PRO A 76 1.35 -13.80 2.66
CA PRO A 76 1.70 -13.93 4.07
C PRO A 76 0.58 -14.64 4.82
N ARG A 77 0.90 -15.18 6.00
CA ARG A 77 -0.12 -15.77 6.87
C ARG A 77 -1.08 -14.70 7.38
N GLN A 78 -2.34 -15.08 7.54
CA GLN A 78 -3.40 -14.12 7.91
C GLN A 78 -3.62 -13.99 9.42
N ASP A 79 -2.98 -14.84 10.20
CA ASP A 79 -3.01 -14.86 11.66
C ASP A 79 -1.83 -14.11 12.30
N ALA A 80 -0.97 -13.49 11.49
CA ALA A 80 0.22 -12.78 11.93
C ALA A 80 0.18 -11.30 11.54
N ALA A 81 0.58 -10.44 12.48
CA ALA A 81 0.81 -9.02 12.21
C ALA A 81 2.24 -8.82 11.72
N TYR A 82 2.40 -8.15 10.58
CA TYR A 82 3.70 -7.84 9.98
C TYR A 82 4.11 -6.41 10.30
N THR A 83 5.35 -6.25 10.73
CA THR A 83 5.92 -4.98 11.22
C THR A 83 7.05 -4.46 10.34
N ALA A 84 7.70 -5.32 9.55
CA ALA A 84 8.76 -4.90 8.64
C ALA A 84 8.92 -5.77 7.39
N LEU A 85 9.44 -5.15 6.33
CA LEU A 85 10.07 -5.80 5.18
C LEU A 85 11.58 -5.62 5.32
N GLU A 86 12.30 -6.72 5.50
CA GLU A 86 13.75 -6.73 5.49
C GLU A 86 14.27 -7.08 4.10
N ILE A 87 15.26 -6.33 3.63
CA ILE A 87 15.87 -6.52 2.32
C ILE A 87 17.38 -6.65 2.49
N THR A 88 17.94 -7.72 1.91
CA THR A 88 19.36 -8.02 1.95
C THR A 88 19.91 -8.12 0.54
N LEU A 89 21.00 -7.41 0.26
CA LEU A 89 21.76 -7.56 -0.97
C LEU A 89 22.76 -8.71 -0.77
N GLY A 90 22.66 -9.73 -1.62
CA GLY A 90 23.67 -10.78 -1.70
C GLY A 90 24.88 -10.34 -2.54
N GLY A 91 25.96 -11.12 -2.49
CA GLY A 91 27.21 -10.83 -3.20
C GLY A 91 28.45 -11.10 -2.34
N ALA A 92 29.63 -10.76 -2.85
CA ALA A 92 30.92 -11.00 -2.18
C ALA A 92 31.08 -10.26 -0.84
N GLN A 93 30.23 -9.26 -0.58
CA GLN A 93 30.01 -8.66 0.73
C GLN A 93 28.51 -8.60 0.98
N ALA A 94 27.95 -9.68 1.53
CA ALA A 94 26.56 -9.68 1.99
C ALA A 94 26.38 -8.52 2.98
N SER A 95 25.42 -7.63 2.69
CA SER A 95 25.15 -6.49 3.56
C SER A 95 24.29 -6.90 4.74
N SER A 96 24.33 -6.13 5.84
CA SER A 96 23.29 -6.23 6.87
C SER A 96 21.90 -5.97 6.26
N PRO A 97 20.85 -6.65 6.74
CA PRO A 97 19.48 -6.40 6.28
C PRO A 97 19.10 -4.93 6.48
N THR A 98 18.46 -4.34 5.47
CA THR A 98 17.82 -3.02 5.59
C THR A 98 16.34 -3.25 5.89
N SER A 99 15.88 -2.76 7.04
CA SER A 99 14.51 -2.92 7.50
C SER A 99 13.64 -1.71 7.12
N PHE A 100 12.46 -1.99 6.56
CA PHE A 100 11.47 -0.98 6.20
C PHE A 100 10.18 -1.27 6.97
N PRO A 101 9.59 -0.28 7.67
CA PRO A 101 8.38 -0.51 8.45
C PRO A 101 7.21 -0.91 7.54
N LEU A 102 6.43 -1.88 8.01
CA LEU A 102 5.16 -2.32 7.42
C LEU A 102 4.09 -2.34 8.51
N GLN A 103 2.83 -2.26 8.10
CA GLN A 103 1.69 -2.44 8.98
C GLN A 103 0.62 -3.26 8.25
N SER A 104 0.36 -4.47 8.73
CA SER A 104 -0.70 -5.32 8.18
C SER A 104 -1.99 -5.31 9.00
N THR A 105 -2.05 -4.58 10.11
CA THR A 105 -3.20 -4.62 11.03
C THR A 105 -4.38 -3.77 10.58
N LEU A 106 -4.12 -2.70 9.84
CA LEU A 106 -5.13 -1.80 9.30
C LEU A 106 -4.61 -1.20 7.98
N PHE A 107 -5.29 -1.47 6.87
CA PHE A 107 -4.87 -0.97 5.56
C PHE A 107 -6.05 -0.78 4.61
N VAL A 108 -5.89 0.08 3.61
CA VAL A 108 -6.87 0.26 2.54
C VAL A 108 -6.69 -0.88 1.53
N VAL A 109 -7.76 -1.58 1.17
CA VAL A 109 -7.72 -2.73 0.25
C VAL A 109 -7.73 -2.22 -1.20
N PRO A 110 -6.61 -2.26 -1.94
CA PRO A 110 -6.55 -1.62 -3.26
C PRO A 110 -7.48 -2.28 -4.29
N SER A 111 -7.57 -3.61 -4.30
CA SER A 111 -8.44 -4.34 -5.24
C SER A 111 -9.94 -4.06 -5.08
N LYS A 112 -10.35 -3.55 -3.91
CA LYS A 112 -11.75 -3.23 -3.58
C LYS A 112 -12.01 -1.73 -3.47
N THR A 113 -10.97 -0.90 -3.57
CA THR A 113 -11.10 0.55 -3.59
C THR A 113 -11.13 1.02 -5.04
N SER A 114 -12.14 1.79 -5.40
CA SER A 114 -12.36 2.18 -6.80
C SER A 114 -12.82 3.62 -6.96
N LEU A 115 -12.40 4.20 -8.07
CA LEU A 115 -12.84 5.48 -8.57
C LEU A 115 -13.00 5.35 -10.08
N GLN A 116 -14.24 5.37 -10.55
CA GLN A 116 -14.52 5.32 -11.99
C GLN A 116 -14.09 6.64 -12.64
N GLU A 117 -13.59 6.56 -13.87
CA GLU A 117 -13.20 7.75 -14.63
C GLU A 117 -14.41 8.69 -14.81
N GLY A 118 -14.22 9.97 -14.54
CA GLY A 118 -15.30 10.97 -14.60
C GLY A 118 -16.29 10.90 -13.44
N SER A 119 -16.13 9.96 -12.50
CA SER A 119 -16.96 9.88 -11.30
C SER A 119 -16.58 10.94 -10.26
N LYS A 120 -17.56 11.28 -9.44
CA LYS A 120 -17.40 12.08 -8.22
C LYS A 120 -17.40 11.22 -6.96
N VAL A 121 -17.77 9.95 -7.12
CA VAL A 121 -17.97 9.00 -6.03
C VAL A 121 -16.77 8.07 -5.96
N ILE A 122 -16.18 8.00 -4.77
CA ILE A 122 -15.06 7.14 -4.43
C ILE A 122 -15.58 6.06 -3.50
N ASN A 123 -15.45 4.79 -3.90
CA ASN A 123 -15.76 3.65 -3.05
C ASN A 123 -14.46 3.13 -2.46
N PHE A 124 -14.47 2.84 -1.17
CA PHE A 124 -13.29 2.33 -0.50
C PHE A 124 -13.64 1.16 0.41
N THR A 125 -12.64 0.31 0.59
CA THR A 125 -12.67 -0.80 1.53
C THR A 125 -11.41 -0.76 2.36
N VAL A 126 -11.56 -0.93 3.66
CA VAL A 126 -10.47 -1.04 4.62
C VAL A 126 -10.51 -2.42 5.24
N ALA A 127 -9.34 -3.05 5.37
CA ALA A 127 -9.18 -4.29 6.11
C ALA A 127 -8.58 -3.98 7.48
N ALA A 128 -9.22 -4.49 8.53
CA ALA A 128 -8.75 -4.41 9.91
C ALA A 128 -8.56 -5.83 10.47
N MET A 129 -7.42 -6.12 11.08
CA MET A 129 -7.14 -7.44 11.63
C MET A 129 -8.04 -7.71 12.85
N SER A 130 -8.79 -8.80 12.80
CA SER A 130 -9.86 -9.17 13.74
C SER A 130 -9.40 -9.28 15.20
N THR A 131 -8.12 -9.58 15.44
CA THR A 131 -7.52 -9.73 16.77
C THR A 131 -7.10 -8.39 17.39
N THR A 132 -7.06 -7.31 16.61
CA THR A 132 -6.50 -6.01 17.04
C THR A 132 -7.51 -4.87 17.01
N SER A 133 -8.60 -4.98 16.23
CA SER A 133 -9.52 -3.86 16.02
C SER A 133 -10.70 -3.87 17.00
N SER A 134 -10.51 -3.30 18.19
CA SER A 134 -11.63 -2.80 19.01
C SER A 134 -11.92 -1.31 18.77
N SER A 135 -11.00 -0.60 18.11
CA SER A 135 -11.08 0.85 17.89
C SER A 135 -11.87 1.20 16.63
N PRO A 136 -12.65 2.29 16.64
CA PRO A 136 -13.34 2.76 15.46
C PRO A 136 -12.33 3.19 14.39
N VAL A 137 -12.58 2.75 13.16
CA VAL A 137 -11.79 3.13 11.98
C VAL A 137 -12.32 4.46 11.45
N ALA A 138 -11.43 5.39 11.15
CA ALA A 138 -11.77 6.62 10.43
C ALA A 138 -11.09 6.63 9.07
N VAL A 139 -11.81 7.09 8.05
CA VAL A 139 -11.29 7.23 6.69
C VAL A 139 -11.41 8.68 6.26
N SER A 140 -10.31 9.23 5.75
CA SER A 140 -10.28 10.57 5.17
C SER A 140 -9.85 10.50 3.72
N ILE A 141 -10.54 11.27 2.87
CA ILE A 141 -10.34 11.27 1.43
C ILE A 141 -9.91 12.67 1.01
N SER A 142 -8.79 12.77 0.30
CA SER A 142 -8.31 14.00 -0.31
C SER A 142 -8.35 13.88 -1.83
N ALA A 143 -9.09 14.77 -2.48
CA ALA A 143 -9.33 14.71 -3.92
C ALA A 143 -9.02 16.08 -4.58
N PRO A 144 -8.20 16.11 -5.65
CA PRO A 144 -8.02 17.31 -6.46
C PRO A 144 -9.25 17.53 -7.36
N VAL A 145 -9.91 18.67 -7.23
CA VAL A 145 -11.05 19.07 -8.05
C VAL A 145 -10.73 20.36 -8.82
N ARG A 146 -11.39 20.55 -9.98
CA ARG A 146 -11.24 21.77 -10.78
C ARG A 146 -11.63 23.00 -9.96
N GLN A 147 -10.81 24.03 -10.05
CA GLN A 147 -11.14 25.37 -9.55
C GLN A 147 -11.15 26.34 -10.75
N PRO A 148 -12.32 26.87 -11.14
CA PRO A 148 -12.40 27.85 -12.21
C PRO A 148 -11.52 29.07 -11.94
N GLY A 149 -10.76 29.50 -12.95
CA GLY A 149 -9.89 30.67 -12.86
C GLY A 149 -8.50 30.42 -12.26
N THR A 150 -8.12 29.16 -11.99
CA THR A 150 -6.77 28.79 -11.52
C THR A 150 -6.12 27.72 -12.39
N LEU A 151 -4.79 27.69 -12.39
CA LEU A 151 -4.00 26.64 -13.07
C LEU A 151 -3.81 25.39 -12.19
N ALA A 152 -3.95 25.53 -10.88
CA ALA A 152 -3.85 24.43 -9.92
C ALA A 152 -5.24 23.95 -9.49
N PRO A 153 -5.44 22.63 -9.28
CA PRO A 153 -6.67 22.11 -8.68
C PRO A 153 -6.77 22.50 -7.21
N ARG A 154 -8.00 22.55 -6.70
CA ARG A 154 -8.28 22.66 -5.27
C ARG A 154 -8.31 21.27 -4.66
N ILE A 155 -7.62 21.06 -3.54
CA ILE A 155 -7.79 19.81 -2.77
C ILE A 155 -9.01 19.96 -1.87
N THR A 156 -10.01 19.09 -2.05
CA THR A 156 -11.10 18.90 -1.10
C THR A 156 -10.79 17.74 -0.17
N ARG A 157 -11.24 17.84 1.08
CA ARG A 157 -11.07 16.82 2.11
C ARG A 157 -12.44 16.41 2.62
N HIS A 158 -12.64 15.12 2.76
CA HIS A 158 -13.89 14.53 3.21
C HIS A 158 -13.60 13.45 4.23
N ASP A 159 -14.24 13.54 5.38
CA ASP A 159 -14.31 12.42 6.32
C ASP A 159 -15.42 11.49 5.85
N ALA A 160 -15.12 10.20 5.76
CA ALA A 160 -16.03 9.20 5.24
C ALA A 160 -16.68 8.42 6.39
N ALA A 161 -18.00 8.25 6.31
CA ALA A 161 -18.68 7.27 7.13
C ALA A 161 -18.24 5.86 6.69
N VAL A 162 -17.97 5.00 7.67
CA VAL A 162 -17.60 3.61 7.46
C VAL A 162 -18.65 2.70 8.07
N VAL A 163 -18.94 1.61 7.40
CA VAL A 163 -19.85 0.56 7.87
C VAL A 163 -19.07 -0.74 7.90
N GLU A 164 -19.11 -1.45 9.02
CA GLU A 164 -18.57 -2.80 9.11
C GLU A 164 -19.37 -3.67 8.14
N SER A 165 -18.67 -4.30 7.19
CA SER A 165 -19.29 -5.11 6.16
C SER A 165 -19.33 -6.56 6.62
N ASP A 166 -20.53 -7.04 6.96
CA ASP A 166 -20.81 -8.47 7.17
C ASP A 166 -20.70 -9.26 5.84
N ASN A 167 -20.77 -8.54 4.71
CA ASN A 167 -20.84 -9.10 3.38
C ASN A 167 -19.52 -8.93 2.63
N THR A 168 -18.83 -10.06 2.46
CA THR A 168 -17.92 -10.17 1.33
C THR A 168 -18.75 -10.21 0.06
N ALA A 169 -18.61 -9.20 -0.81
CA ALA A 169 -19.19 -9.26 -2.16
C ALA A 169 -18.75 -10.52 -2.96
N SER A 170 -17.78 -11.27 -2.44
CA SER A 170 -17.26 -12.56 -2.93
C SER A 170 -17.69 -13.81 -2.11
N GLY A 171 -18.50 -13.67 -1.05
CA GLY A 171 -19.06 -14.79 -0.27
C GLY A 171 -18.08 -15.56 0.63
N ILE A 172 -16.80 -15.16 0.71
CA ILE A 172 -15.79 -15.79 1.57
C ILE A 172 -15.28 -14.75 2.56
N PRO A 173 -15.58 -14.87 3.88
CA PRO A 173 -15.02 -13.96 4.88
C PRO A 173 -13.49 -14.01 4.84
N PRO A 174 -12.80 -12.86 4.80
CA PRO A 174 -11.34 -12.84 4.82
C PRO A 174 -10.89 -13.42 6.17
N ARG A 175 -10.11 -14.50 6.16
CA ARG A 175 -9.68 -15.10 7.43
C ARG A 175 -8.78 -14.12 8.16
N GLY A 176 -9.06 -13.87 9.43
CA GLY A 176 -8.25 -12.98 10.27
C GLY A 176 -8.50 -11.48 10.08
N TYR A 177 -9.36 -11.06 9.14
CA TYR A 177 -9.69 -9.65 8.89
C TYR A 177 -11.18 -9.38 8.94
N ARG A 178 -11.53 -8.12 9.19
CA ARG A 178 -12.86 -7.54 9.02
C ARG A 178 -12.79 -6.42 8.01
N PHE A 179 -13.88 -6.20 7.28
CA PHE A 179 -13.96 -5.12 6.32
C PHE A 179 -14.81 -3.96 6.82
N TRP A 180 -14.33 -2.76 6.52
CA TRP A 180 -15.06 -1.52 6.66
C TRP A 180 -15.20 -0.90 5.28
N GLU A 181 -16.42 -0.65 4.87
CA GLU A 181 -16.74 -0.14 3.54
C GLU A 181 -17.43 1.21 3.66
N GLY A 182 -17.21 2.04 2.65
CA GLY A 182 -17.87 3.33 2.57
C GLY A 182 -17.75 3.94 1.19
N SER A 183 -18.45 5.07 1.03
CA SER A 183 -18.47 5.82 -0.21
C SER A 183 -18.56 7.31 0.09
N VAL A 184 -17.88 8.12 -0.72
CA VAL A 184 -17.90 9.58 -0.61
C VAL A 184 -18.10 10.20 -1.98
N ASP A 185 -19.10 11.07 -2.08
CA ASP A 185 -19.24 12.01 -3.19
C ASP A 185 -18.44 13.29 -2.87
N VAL A 186 -17.41 13.56 -3.66
CA VAL A 186 -16.55 14.75 -3.51
C VAL A 186 -17.15 16.00 -4.17
N GLY A 187 -18.36 15.91 -4.71
CA GLY A 187 -19.15 17.01 -5.26
C GLY A 187 -18.74 17.45 -6.68
N ALA A 188 -17.52 17.14 -7.10
CA ALA A 188 -16.97 17.48 -8.41
C ALA A 188 -16.14 16.34 -9.00
N VAL A 189 -15.97 16.35 -10.31
CA VAL A 189 -15.14 15.36 -11.00
C VAL A 189 -13.68 15.57 -10.59
N VAL A 190 -13.03 14.48 -10.20
CA VAL A 190 -11.64 14.50 -9.76
C VAL A 190 -10.70 14.69 -10.95
N THR A 191 -9.61 15.44 -10.77
CA THR A 191 -8.70 15.81 -11.86
C THR A 191 -7.31 15.18 -11.78
N GLY A 192 -7.05 14.34 -10.78
CA GLY A 192 -5.73 13.78 -10.51
C GLY A 192 -5.80 12.71 -9.42
N ALA A 193 -4.65 12.32 -8.87
CA ALA A 193 -4.59 11.27 -7.86
C ALA A 193 -5.42 11.60 -6.61
N VAL A 194 -6.25 10.66 -6.17
CA VAL A 194 -6.99 10.70 -4.91
C VAL A 194 -6.18 9.98 -3.84
N ALA A 195 -6.08 10.57 -2.66
CA ALA A 195 -5.55 9.89 -1.48
C ALA A 195 -6.70 9.41 -0.60
N VAL A 196 -6.71 8.11 -0.28
CA VAL A 196 -7.59 7.49 0.71
C VAL A 196 -6.71 7.11 1.89
N ALA A 197 -6.88 7.79 3.02
CA ALA A 197 -6.10 7.56 4.23
C ALA A 197 -6.98 6.92 5.30
N VAL A 198 -6.48 5.85 5.91
CA VAL A 198 -7.13 5.17 7.03
C VAL A 198 -6.39 5.48 8.33
N THR A 199 -7.19 5.78 9.35
CA THR A 199 -6.71 6.20 10.67
C THR A 199 -7.35 5.30 11.72
N ALA A 200 -6.53 4.73 12.60
CA ALA A 200 -7.02 4.12 13.83
C ALA A 200 -7.22 5.22 14.87
N MET A 201 -8.39 5.25 15.48
CA MET A 201 -8.70 6.18 16.56
C MET A 201 -8.27 5.57 17.89
N ASP A 202 -7.20 6.12 18.49
CA ASP A 202 -6.80 5.80 19.85
C ASP A 202 -7.19 6.93 20.81
N ASP A 203 -7.19 6.66 22.12
CA ASP A 203 -7.54 7.63 23.17
C ASP A 203 -6.68 8.91 23.18
N GLY A 204 -5.53 8.90 22.48
CA GLY A 204 -4.62 10.03 22.32
C GLY A 204 -4.73 10.80 21.00
N GLY A 205 -5.66 10.42 20.11
CA GLY A 205 -5.81 10.97 18.76
C GLY A 205 -5.68 9.89 17.67
N GLY A 206 -5.99 10.26 16.43
CA GLY A 206 -5.93 9.34 15.29
C GLY A 206 -4.53 9.22 14.68
N VAL A 207 -4.02 7.99 14.52
CA VAL A 207 -2.77 7.70 13.80
C VAL A 207 -3.09 7.20 12.40
N VAL A 208 -2.50 7.80 11.37
CA VAL A 208 -2.63 7.32 9.99
C VAL A 208 -1.85 6.02 9.84
N HIS A 209 -2.55 4.94 9.50
CA HIS A 209 -1.97 3.61 9.31
C HIS A 209 -1.57 3.36 7.87
N ASP A 210 -2.39 3.79 6.92
CA ASP A 210 -2.15 3.54 5.51
C ASP A 210 -2.77 4.63 4.63
N VAL A 211 -2.17 4.83 3.45
CA VAL A 211 -2.63 5.77 2.43
C VAL A 211 -2.53 5.13 1.05
N LEU A 212 -3.69 4.90 0.43
CA LEU A 212 -3.78 4.47 -0.96
C LEU A 212 -3.96 5.66 -1.89
N TYR A 213 -3.17 5.70 -2.96
CA TYR A 213 -3.33 6.66 -4.04
C TYR A 213 -4.04 6.02 -5.23
N LEU A 214 -5.24 6.51 -5.56
CA LEU A 214 -6.01 6.09 -6.73
C LEU A 214 -5.74 7.06 -7.89
N SER A 215 -5.45 6.52 -9.07
CA SER A 215 -5.41 7.34 -10.29
C SER A 215 -6.84 7.61 -10.76
N ALA A 216 -7.26 8.88 -10.73
CA ALA A 216 -8.63 9.28 -11.05
C ALA A 216 -8.81 9.94 -12.43
N GLY A 217 -7.74 10.11 -13.22
CA GLY A 217 -7.86 10.85 -14.46
C GLY A 217 -6.59 11.07 -15.26
N VAL A 218 -6.80 11.68 -16.42
CA VAL A 218 -5.88 11.88 -17.56
C VAL A 218 -4.75 12.88 -17.30
N ALA A 219 -4.59 13.38 -16.08
CA ALA A 219 -3.43 14.20 -15.73
C ALA A 219 -2.22 13.28 -15.60
N GLY A 220 -1.59 13.02 -16.74
CA GLY A 220 -0.35 12.24 -16.84
C GLY A 220 0.71 12.80 -15.91
N TRP A 221 1.28 11.90 -15.13
CA TRP A 221 2.70 11.95 -14.81
C TRP A 221 3.41 11.07 -15.83
#